data_AF-A0A4Y8RVI5-F1
#
_entry.id   AF-A0A4Y8RVI5-F1
#
_cell.length_a   1.000
_cell.length_b   1.000
_cell.length_c   1.000
_cell.angle_alpha   90.00
_cell.angle_beta   90.00
_cell.angle_gamma   90.00
#
_symmetry.space_group_name_H-M   'P 1'
#
loop_
_entity.id
_entity.type
_entity.pdbx_description
1 polymer ?
#
loop_
_entity_poly.entity_id
_entity_poly.type
_entity_poly.pdbx_seq_one_letter_code
_entity_poly.pdbx_strand_id
1 'polypeptide(L)' 'MTIDEALRRPTISVPDAGSVFYGLGRCASYEAARRGDIPTIKIGGRLLVPVVSLAEKVGLKARIGDAA' A
#
# COMPACT_ATOMS: atom_id res chain seq x y z
N MET A 1 -5.72 0.34 10.46
CA MET A 1 -5.03 -0.84 9.92
C MET A 1 -3.62 -0.83 10.48
N THR A 2 -3.08 -1.97 10.93
CA THR A 2 -1.68 -2.07 11.41
C THR A 2 -0.76 -2.50 10.26
N ILE A 3 0.55 -2.27 10.41
CA ILE A 3 1.56 -2.63 9.40
C ILE A 3 1.54 -4.15 9.13
N ASP A 4 1.48 -4.97 10.18
CA ASP A 4 1.42 -6.44 10.06
C ASP A 4 0.20 -6.93 9.27
N GLU A 5 -0.97 -6.33 9.47
CA GLU A 5 -2.17 -6.72 8.74
C GLU A 5 -2.08 -6.32 7.26
N ALA A 6 -1.47 -5.18 6.96
CA ALA A 6 -1.21 -4.73 5.60
C ALA A 6 -0.27 -5.71 4.86
N LEU A 7 0.81 -6.16 5.53
CA LEU A 7 1.80 -7.08 4.96
C LEU A 7 1.24 -8.47 4.63
N ARG A 8 0.14 -8.88 5.26
CA ARG A 8 -0.55 -10.16 4.97
C ARG A 8 -1.42 -10.10 3.72
N ARG A 9 -1.77 -8.92 3.23
CA ARG A 9 -2.66 -8.76 2.07
C ARG A 9 -1.83 -8.52 0.80
N PRO A 10 -2.20 -9.13 -0.35
CA PRO A 10 -1.50 -8.86 -1.62
C PRO A 10 -1.66 -7.41 -2.08
N THR A 11 -2.84 -6.82 -1.83
CA THR A 11 -3.18 -5.45 -2.21
C THR A 11 -3.99 -4.78 -1.11
N ILE A 12 -3.82 -3.47 -0.98
CA ILE A 12 -4.57 -2.63 -0.04
C ILE A 12 -5.08 -1.37 -0.74
N SER A 13 -5.95 -0.61 -0.08
CA SER A 13 -6.44 0.66 -0.63
C SER A 13 -5.36 1.75 -0.52
N VAL A 14 -5.44 2.76 -1.40
CA VAL A 14 -4.55 3.92 -1.38
C VAL A 14 -4.50 4.66 -0.03
N PRO A 15 -5.64 5.02 0.60
CA PRO A 15 -5.59 5.70 1.89
C PRO A 15 -5.00 4.83 3.00
N ASP A 16 -5.25 3.52 2.99
CA ASP A 16 -4.65 2.63 4.00
C ASP A 16 -3.14 2.51 3.78
N ALA A 17 -2.69 2.41 2.52
CA ALA A 17 -1.26 2.40 2.19
C ALA A 17 -0.55 3.67 2.66
N GLY A 18 -1.13 4.84 2.34
CA GLY A 18 -0.55 6.12 2.75
C GLY A 18 -0.51 6.29 4.27
N SER A 19 -1.58 5.89 4.97
CA SER A 19 -1.63 5.96 6.43
C SER A 19 -0.64 5.01 7.10
N VAL A 20 -0.55 3.76 6.64
CA VAL A 20 0.25 2.71 7.29
C VAL A 20 1.75 2.86 7.01
N PHE A 21 2.14 3.22 5.79
CA PHE A 21 3.55 3.27 5.39
C PHE A 21 4.17 4.66 5.45
N TYR A 22 3.37 5.71 5.30
CA TYR A 22 3.87 7.09 5.21
C TYR A 22 3.22 8.06 6.21
N GLY A 23 2.30 7.60 7.06
CA GLY A 23 1.59 8.47 8.01
C GLY A 23 0.70 9.53 7.35
N LEU A 24 0.28 9.32 6.10
CA LEU A 24 -0.48 10.29 5.32
C LEU A 24 -1.99 10.22 5.63
N GLY A 25 -2.65 11.37 5.56
CA GLY A 25 -4.10 11.44 5.51
C GLY A 25 -4.68 10.98 4.16
N ARG A 26 -6.00 10.80 4.08
CA ARG A 26 -6.69 10.28 2.88
C ARG A 26 -6.37 11.08 1.61
N CYS A 27 -6.50 12.40 1.64
CA CYS A 27 -6.25 13.25 0.47
C CYS A 27 -4.77 13.22 0.05
N ALA A 28 -3.85 13.31 1.01
CA ALA A 28 -2.42 13.23 0.75
C ALA A 28 -2.03 11.87 0.14
N SER A 29 -2.68 10.79 0.56
CA SER A 29 -2.47 9.45 -0.01
C SER A 29 -2.87 9.38 -1.48
N TYR A 30 -4.03 9.96 -1.86
CA TYR A 30 -4.44 10.02 -3.26
C TYR A 30 -3.54 10.94 -4.10
N GLU A 31 -3.06 12.05 -3.55
CA GLU A 31 -2.11 12.92 -4.24
C GLU A 31 -0.76 12.21 -4.45
N ALA A 32 -0.25 11.50 -3.45
CA ALA A 32 0.97 10.70 -3.58
C ALA A 32 0.81 9.55 -4.59
N ALA A 33 -0.37 8.91 -4.63
CA ALA A 33 -0.71 7.94 -5.67
C ALA A 33 -0.76 8.58 -7.07
N ARG A 34 -1.31 9.79 -7.19
CA ARG A 34 -1.38 10.53 -8.46
C ARG A 34 0.00 10.98 -8.97
N ARG A 35 0.91 11.30 -8.05
CA ARG A 35 2.31 11.67 -8.35
C ARG A 35 3.17 10.46 -8.74
N GLY A 36 2.74 9.24 -8.40
CA GLY A 36 3.50 8.01 -8.62
C GLY A 36 4.47 7.66 -7.48
N ASP A 37 4.42 8.40 -6.38
CA ASP A 37 5.19 8.10 -5.17
C ASP A 37 4.74 6.75 -4.59
N ILE A 38 3.42 6.56 -4.51
CA ILE A 38 2.79 5.29 -4.12
C ILE A 38 2.54 4.44 -5.38
N PRO A 39 3.08 3.21 -5.46
CA PRO A 39 2.80 2.32 -6.58
C PRO A 39 1.33 1.92 -6.57
N THR A 40 0.62 2.19 -7.68
CA THR A 40 -0.80 1.85 -7.80
C THR A 40 -1.09 1.03 -9.04
N ILE A 41 -2.07 0.14 -8.94
CA ILE A 41 -2.65 -0.62 -10.03
C ILE A 41 -4.13 -0.25 -10.11
N LYS A 42 -4.61 0.03 -11.32
CA LYS A 42 -6.03 0.30 -11.58
C LYS A 42 -6.71 -0.98 -12.08
N ILE A 43 -7.66 -1.51 -11.32
CA ILE A 43 -8.43 -2.71 -11.67
C ILE A 43 -9.92 -2.39 -11.55
N GLY A 44 -10.67 -2.50 -12.66
CA GLY A 44 -12.13 -2.30 -12.65
C GLY A 44 -12.58 -0.93 -12.10
N GLY A 45 -11.80 0.13 -12.33
CA GLY A 45 -12.08 1.48 -11.81
C GLY A 45 -11.62 1.74 -10.37
N ARG A 46 -11.11 0.73 -9.66
CA ARG A 46 -10.53 0.87 -8.32
C ARG A 46 -9.02 1.09 -8.41
N LEU A 47 -8.49 1.94 -7.52
CA LEU A 47 -7.05 2.17 -7.36
C LEU A 47 -6.56 1.38 -6.15
N LEU A 48 -5.71 0.39 -6.40
CA LEU A 48 -5.17 -0.53 -5.39
C LEU A 48 -3.65 -0.40 -5.33
N VAL A 49 -3.09 -0.63 -4.16
CA VAL A 49 -1.65 -0.56 -3.91
C VAL A 49 -1.11 -1.97 -3.66
N PRO A 50 -0.17 -2.47 -4.49
CA PRO A 50 0.53 -3.72 -4.23
C PRO A 50 1.46 -3.56 -3.04
N VAL A 51 1.32 -4.44 -2.06
CA VAL A 51 2.08 -4.33 -0.81
C VAL A 51 3.56 -4.67 -1.01
N VAL A 52 3.90 -5.62 -1.89
CA VAL A 52 5.30 -5.95 -2.22
C VAL A 52 6.04 -4.74 -2.77
N SER A 53 5.51 -4.12 -3.82
CA SER A 53 6.14 -2.97 -4.46
C SER A 53 6.26 -1.77 -3.51
N LEU A 54 5.29 -1.63 -2.60
CA LEU A 54 5.35 -0.59 -1.58
C LEU A 54 6.39 -0.90 -0.49
N ALA A 55 6.42 -2.13 0.01
CA ALA A 55 7.38 -2.59 1.03
C ALA A 55 8.82 -2.48 0.53
N GLU A 56 9.08 -2.88 -0.71
CA GLU A 56 10.40 -2.74 -1.36
C GLU A 56 10.85 -1.28 -1.41
N LYS A 57 9.96 -0.35 -1.77
CA LYS A 57 10.26 1.09 -1.82
C LYS A 57 10.66 1.68 -0.47
N VAL A 58 10.15 1.13 0.63
CA VAL A 58 10.50 1.58 1.99
C VAL A 58 11.60 0.73 2.64
N GLY A 59 12.21 -0.21 1.89
CA GLY A 59 13.28 -1.07 2.38
C GLY A 59 12.81 -2.21 3.31
N LEU A 60 11.51 -2.49 3.37
CA LEU A 60 10.95 -3.60 4.13
C LEU A 60 10.87 -4.86 3.28
N LYS A 61 11.36 -5.98 3.83
CA LYS A 61 11.15 -7.31 3.22
C LYS A 61 9.80 -7.86 3.65
N ALA A 62 8.81 -7.79 2.76
CA ALA A 62 7.52 -8.41 3.00
C ALA A 62 7.62 -9.95 2.83
N ARG A 63 7.20 -10.71 3.85
CA ARG A 63 6.86 -12.13 3.68
C ARG A 63 5.36 -12.21 3.40
N ILE A 64 5.01 -12.48 2.15
CA ILE A 64 3.61 -12.73 1.78
C ILE A 64 3.35 -14.22 1.90
N GLY A 65 2.31 -14.58 2.65
CA GLY A 65 1.80 -15.95 2.67
C GLY A 65 2.20 -16.80 3.87
N ASP A 66 2.45 -16.22 5.04
CA ASP A 66 2.41 -16.99 6.29
C ASP A 66 0.94 -17.38 6.57
N ALA A 67 0.46 -18.39 5.83
CA ALA A 67 -0.77 -19.09 6.08
C ALA A 67 -0.58 -19.96 7.32
N ALA A 68 -1.23 -19.58 8.42
CA ALA A 68 -1.59 -20.44 9.53
C ALA A 68 -3.08 -20.15 9.86
#